data_AF-A0A6C0CQV1-F1
#
_entry.id   AF-A0A6C0CQV1-F1
#
_cell.length_a   1.000
_cell.length_b   1.000
_cell.length_c   1.000
_cell.angle_alpha   90.00
_cell.angle_beta   90.00
_cell.angle_gamma   90.00
#
_symmetry.space_group_name_H-M   'P 1'
#
loop_
_entity.id
_entity.type
_entity.pdbx_description
1 polymer ?
#
loop_
_entity_poly.entity_id
_entity_poly.type
_entity_poly.pdbx_seq_one_letter_code
_entity_poly.pdbx_strand_id
1 'polypeptide(L)'
;MNSFRFTKVIKPLSKKEQEHIKLANRYEFEIHDMDLAIVNGIRRVILSEVPTLGFMGENDVSIQIHKNTGPLHNEFMTHRIGLIPMHFTEEETEGFVDNEYQFTINVKNNQVNLLNVTTSDMKGKRNAIELSPIELKRIFPLHPISKMPVLITRLRQGEELSFTATIVKSTAKVHASFSPVSLCSFYYIQNDVLNQDVKDILQRERNYHKNEYGDPTALLFSIETEIGLTPKYLVAKALEILRTKTETVDRELEINGTEKVLFEKNPDIADTYDLHIQFEDDTFGNLFQSLVYNEYIRANKKILDDKFTMSYIGYYAPHPLDPKIVIRMTLKNDEAISATQTEFKSAFKTCLRLVNHTLKDVYDAWIRFD
;
A
#
# COMPACT_ATOMS: atom_id res chain seq x y z
N MET A 1 17.49 21.78 2.41
CA MET A 1 16.50 20.88 3.03
C MET A 1 15.18 21.15 2.33
N ASN A 2 14.74 20.26 1.44
CA ASN A 2 13.40 20.36 0.89
C ASN A 2 12.44 20.06 2.05
N SER A 3 11.69 21.06 2.51
CA SER A 3 10.69 20.83 3.55
C SER A 3 9.48 20.17 2.89
N PHE A 4 9.44 18.83 2.91
CA PHE A 4 8.22 18.11 2.53
C PHE A 4 7.05 18.65 3.36
N ARG A 5 5.97 19.03 2.68
CA ARG A 5 4.86 19.73 3.33
C ARG A 5 3.55 19.00 3.08
N PHE A 6 2.97 18.53 4.18
CA PHE A 6 1.59 18.08 4.24
C PHE A 6 0.71 19.21 4.78
N THR A 7 -0.45 19.44 4.15
CA THR A 7 -1.43 20.42 4.65
C THR A 7 -2.82 19.80 4.72
N LYS A 8 -3.61 20.25 5.71
CA LYS A 8 -5.04 19.93 5.76
C LYS A 8 -5.72 20.58 4.56
N VAL A 9 -6.71 19.89 4.00
CA VAL A 9 -7.55 20.47 2.94
C VAL A 9 -8.33 21.63 3.50
N ILE A 10 -8.08 22.83 2.99
CA ILE A 10 -8.85 24.04 3.32
C ILE A 10 -9.86 24.25 2.19
N LYS A 11 -10.88 23.39 2.11
CA LYS A 11 -12.01 23.59 1.21
C LYS A 11 -13.26 23.99 2.00
N PRO A 12 -14.03 25.00 1.54
CA PRO A 12 -15.34 25.28 2.09
C PRO A 12 -16.31 24.16 1.68
N LEU A 13 -16.29 23.05 2.41
CA LEU A 13 -17.21 21.94 2.23
C LEU A 13 -18.58 22.32 2.83
N SER A 14 -19.66 21.96 2.16
CA SER A 14 -21.01 22.06 2.74
C SER A 14 -21.13 21.12 3.95
N LYS A 15 -22.07 21.41 4.87
CA LYS A 15 -22.33 20.54 6.04
C LYS A 15 -22.63 19.09 5.64
N LYS A 16 -23.35 18.88 4.54
CA LYS A 16 -23.71 17.56 4.02
C LYS A 16 -22.48 16.79 3.51
N GLU A 17 -21.55 17.47 2.85
CA GLU A 17 -20.27 16.87 2.41
C GLU A 17 -19.38 16.51 3.61
N GLN A 18 -19.30 17.41 4.61
CA GLN A 18 -18.57 17.14 5.84
C GLN A 18 -19.13 15.93 6.59
N GLU A 19 -20.45 15.83 6.70
CA GLU A 19 -21.12 14.66 7.30
C GLU A 19 -20.84 13.38 6.52
N HIS A 20 -20.89 13.42 5.18
CA HIS A 20 -20.64 12.24 4.35
C HIS A 20 -19.18 11.77 4.44
N ILE A 21 -18.22 12.69 4.37
CA ILE A 21 -16.78 12.38 4.54
C ILE A 21 -16.52 11.75 5.92
N LYS A 22 -17.13 12.31 6.96
CA LYS A 22 -17.04 11.78 8.32
C LYS A 22 -17.68 10.40 8.46
N LEU A 23 -18.79 10.15 7.78
CA LEU A 23 -19.50 8.86 7.79
C LEU A 23 -18.76 7.78 6.99
N ALA A 24 -18.04 8.17 5.94
CA ALA A 24 -17.27 7.29 5.08
C ALA A 24 -15.88 6.96 5.63
N ASN A 25 -15.44 7.55 6.77
CA ASN A 25 -14.04 7.50 7.21
C ASN A 25 -13.05 7.97 6.13
N ARG A 26 -13.47 8.92 5.29
CA ARG A 26 -12.61 9.50 4.26
C ARG A 26 -11.71 10.56 4.86
N TYR A 27 -10.42 10.46 4.58
CA TYR A 27 -9.38 11.39 5.01
C TYR A 27 -8.69 12.00 3.79
N GLU A 28 -8.60 13.33 3.75
CA GLU A 28 -7.97 14.06 2.67
C GLU A 28 -6.90 15.01 3.20
N PHE A 29 -5.80 15.10 2.46
CA PHE A 29 -4.69 16.00 2.75
C PHE A 29 -4.00 16.39 1.45
N GLU A 30 -3.33 17.53 1.46
CA GLU A 30 -2.53 17.98 0.32
C GLU A 30 -1.06 17.66 0.55
N ILE A 31 -0.37 17.33 -0.53
CA ILE A 31 1.07 17.07 -0.58
C ILE A 31 1.69 18.12 -1.50
N HIS A 32 2.67 18.86 -0.97
CA HIS A 32 3.37 19.90 -1.72
C HIS A 32 4.86 19.56 -1.88
N ASP A 33 5.38 19.85 -3.08
CA ASP A 33 6.80 19.76 -3.46
C ASP A 33 7.43 18.38 -3.17
N MET A 34 6.67 17.31 -3.44
CA MET A 34 7.11 15.93 -3.29
C MET A 34 7.19 15.24 -4.65
N ASP A 35 8.21 14.41 -4.83
CA ASP A 35 8.36 13.58 -6.01
C ASP A 35 7.14 12.66 -6.20
N LEU A 36 6.57 12.66 -7.41
CA LEU A 36 5.39 11.87 -7.74
C LEU A 36 5.60 10.37 -7.53
N ALA A 37 6.82 9.87 -7.69
CA ALA A 37 7.16 8.48 -7.43
C ALA A 37 7.05 8.12 -5.95
N ILE A 38 7.33 9.04 -5.02
CA ILE A 38 7.07 8.84 -3.58
C ILE A 38 5.56 8.77 -3.34
N VAL A 39 4.80 9.74 -3.85
CA VAL A 39 3.34 9.80 -3.66
C VAL A 39 2.64 8.56 -4.22
N ASN A 40 2.99 8.16 -5.44
CA ASN A 40 2.45 6.96 -6.06
C ASN A 40 2.97 5.68 -5.38
N GLY A 41 4.20 5.70 -4.85
CA GLY A 41 4.76 4.63 -4.03
C GLY A 41 3.91 4.37 -2.79
N ILE A 42 3.63 5.42 -2.00
CA ILE A 42 2.74 5.35 -0.83
C ILE A 42 1.38 4.77 -1.24
N ARG A 43 0.76 5.31 -2.30
CA ARG A 43 -0.55 4.84 -2.78
C ARG A 43 -0.56 3.35 -3.13
N ARG A 44 0.43 2.88 -3.89
CA ARG A 44 0.53 1.47 -4.33
C ARG A 44 0.77 0.51 -3.16
N VAL A 45 1.60 0.92 -2.20
CA VAL A 45 1.88 0.12 -1.00
C VAL A 45 0.65 0.04 -0.10
N ILE A 46 -0.09 1.13 0.12
CA ILE A 46 -1.36 1.09 0.87
C ILE A 46 -2.36 0.12 0.23
N LEU A 47 -2.47 0.14 -1.11
CA LEU A 47 -3.43 -0.69 -1.82
C LEU A 47 -3.10 -2.19 -1.82
N SER A 48 -1.82 -2.56 -1.75
CA SER A 48 -1.40 -3.94 -2.04
C SER A 48 -0.46 -4.58 -1.01
N GLU A 49 0.34 -3.82 -0.27
CA GLU A 49 1.44 -4.36 0.55
C GLU A 49 1.29 -4.14 2.05
N VAL A 50 0.40 -3.26 2.50
CA VAL A 50 0.10 -3.11 3.93
C VAL A 50 -0.57 -4.40 4.44
N PRO A 51 0.01 -5.11 5.44
CA PRO A 51 -0.59 -6.31 5.97
C PRO A 51 -1.85 -6.02 6.78
N THR A 52 -2.88 -6.85 6.61
CA THR A 52 -4.15 -6.77 7.34
C THR A 52 -4.55 -8.14 7.86
N LEU A 53 -5.48 -8.16 8.82
CA LEU A 53 -6.01 -9.38 9.42
C LEU A 53 -7.35 -9.74 8.79
N GLY A 54 -7.46 -10.98 8.32
CA GLY A 54 -8.56 -11.44 7.48
C GLY A 54 -8.86 -12.92 7.64
N PHE A 55 -10.00 -13.35 7.11
CA PHE A 55 -10.24 -14.75 6.80
C PHE A 55 -9.73 -15.02 5.38
N MET A 56 -9.06 -16.15 5.16
CA MET A 56 -8.63 -16.56 3.83
C MET A 56 -9.70 -17.47 3.22
N GLY A 57 -10.33 -17.00 2.14
CA GLY A 57 -11.36 -17.74 1.42
C GLY A 57 -10.85 -18.60 0.26
N GLU A 58 -9.61 -18.37 -0.20
CA GLU A 58 -9.04 -19.00 -1.40
C GLU A 58 -7.58 -19.39 -1.18
N ASN A 59 -7.09 -20.37 -1.95
CA ASN A 59 -5.73 -20.94 -1.90
C ASN A 59 -5.39 -21.63 -0.56
N ASP A 60 -5.19 -20.85 0.49
CA ASP A 60 -4.84 -21.32 1.85
C ASP A 60 -6.02 -21.08 2.81
N VAL A 61 -7.13 -21.76 2.52
CA VAL A 61 -8.44 -21.51 3.15
C VAL A 61 -8.36 -21.64 4.68
N SER A 62 -8.68 -20.57 5.40
CA SER A 62 -8.70 -20.53 6.87
C SER A 62 -10.09 -20.79 7.47
N ILE A 63 -11.05 -21.19 6.64
CA ILE A 63 -12.47 -21.38 6.99
C ILE A 63 -12.85 -22.86 6.79
N GLN A 64 -13.33 -23.49 7.86
CA GLN A 64 -13.85 -24.85 7.85
C GLN A 64 -15.36 -24.86 8.07
N ILE A 65 -16.11 -25.24 7.03
CA ILE A 65 -17.56 -25.43 7.12
C ILE A 65 -17.84 -26.84 7.66
N HIS A 66 -18.51 -26.92 8.81
CA HIS A 66 -18.89 -28.18 9.45
C HIS A 66 -20.25 -28.66 8.98
N LYS A 67 -21.18 -27.73 8.77
CA LYS A 67 -22.53 -28.02 8.29
C LYS A 67 -23.08 -26.84 7.52
N ASN A 68 -23.60 -27.11 6.34
CA ASN A 68 -24.28 -26.13 5.51
C ASN A 68 -25.41 -26.83 4.76
N THR A 69 -26.64 -26.57 5.20
CA THR A 69 -27.85 -27.07 4.52
C THR A 69 -28.63 -25.92 3.88
N GLY A 70 -28.03 -24.73 3.81
CA GLY A 70 -28.62 -23.56 3.18
C GLY A 70 -28.53 -23.59 1.66
N PRO A 71 -29.01 -22.52 0.99
CA PRO A 71 -29.11 -22.47 -0.47
C PRO A 71 -27.79 -22.21 -1.19
N LEU A 72 -26.76 -21.71 -0.48
CA LEU A 72 -25.44 -21.41 -1.06
C LEU A 72 -24.49 -22.57 -0.78
N HIS A 73 -23.79 -23.04 -1.82
CA HIS A 73 -22.78 -24.09 -1.64
C HIS A 73 -21.55 -23.58 -0.88
N ASN A 74 -20.71 -24.51 -0.43
CA ASN A 74 -19.61 -24.24 0.51
C ASN A 74 -18.60 -23.25 -0.05
N GLU A 75 -18.25 -23.34 -1.32
CA GLU A 75 -17.30 -22.46 -2.00
C GLU A 75 -17.79 -21.01 -2.00
N PHE A 76 -19.07 -20.75 -2.32
CA PHE A 76 -19.68 -19.42 -2.18
C PHE A 76 -19.68 -18.94 -0.73
N MET A 77 -19.95 -19.82 0.22
CA MET A 77 -19.95 -19.46 1.64
C MET A 77 -18.55 -19.07 2.11
N THR A 78 -17.55 -19.88 1.79
CA THR A 78 -16.14 -19.62 2.11
C THR A 78 -15.68 -18.31 1.49
N HIS A 79 -15.99 -18.04 0.22
CA HIS A 79 -15.66 -16.78 -0.44
C HIS A 79 -16.34 -15.58 0.24
N ARG A 80 -17.63 -15.67 0.56
CA ARG A 80 -18.37 -14.60 1.27
C ARG A 80 -17.81 -14.34 2.67
N ILE A 81 -17.48 -15.40 3.41
CA ILE A 81 -16.89 -15.29 4.75
C ILE A 81 -15.49 -14.67 4.66
N GLY A 82 -14.70 -15.06 3.66
CA GLY A 82 -13.36 -14.49 3.37
C GLY A 82 -13.35 -12.98 3.12
N LEU A 83 -14.48 -12.42 2.68
CA LEU A 83 -14.64 -10.99 2.40
C LEU A 83 -15.22 -10.18 3.56
N ILE A 84 -15.47 -10.78 4.73
CA ILE A 84 -15.97 -10.05 5.88
C ILE A 84 -14.85 -9.13 6.43
N PRO A 85 -15.03 -7.80 6.42
CA PRO A 85 -14.04 -6.89 6.97
C PRO A 85 -13.97 -7.03 8.49
N MET A 86 -12.76 -6.92 9.03
CA MET A 86 -12.50 -7.04 10.47
C MET A 86 -11.74 -5.84 10.99
N HIS A 87 -12.23 -5.27 12.09
CA HIS A 87 -11.71 -4.05 12.68
C HIS A 87 -10.79 -4.36 13.85
N PHE A 88 -9.54 -4.67 13.50
CA PHE A 88 -8.44 -4.74 14.47
C PHE A 88 -7.77 -3.38 14.62
N THR A 89 -7.25 -3.13 15.82
CA THR A 89 -6.40 -1.97 16.09
C THR A 89 -5.03 -2.15 15.43
N GLU A 90 -4.27 -1.06 15.35
CA GLU A 90 -2.90 -1.05 14.86
C GLU A 90 -2.00 -1.96 15.71
N GLU A 91 -2.13 -1.90 17.04
CA GLU A 91 -1.38 -2.74 17.98
C GLU A 91 -1.71 -4.24 17.80
N GLU A 92 -2.99 -4.59 17.66
CA GLU A 92 -3.40 -5.97 17.39
C GLU A 92 -2.89 -6.47 16.04
N THR A 93 -2.87 -5.61 15.03
CA THR A 93 -2.42 -5.97 13.68
C THR A 93 -0.90 -6.19 13.65
N GLU A 94 -0.13 -5.33 14.31
CA GLU A 94 1.33 -5.48 14.40
C GLU A 94 1.73 -6.68 15.26
N GLY A 95 1.11 -6.83 16.44
CA GLY A 95 1.41 -7.86 17.43
C GLY A 95 0.74 -9.21 17.20
N PHE A 96 0.01 -9.39 16.09
CA PHE A 96 -0.71 -10.62 15.78
C PHE A 96 0.21 -11.85 15.75
N VAL A 97 -0.27 -12.95 16.35
CA VAL A 97 0.36 -14.27 16.30
C VAL A 97 -0.59 -15.28 15.67
N ASP A 98 -0.06 -16.15 14.80
CA ASP A 98 -0.85 -17.18 14.14
C ASP A 98 -1.60 -18.06 15.14
N ASN A 99 -2.84 -18.40 14.80
CA ASN A 99 -3.77 -19.20 15.62
C ASN A 99 -4.21 -18.56 16.94
N GLU A 100 -3.94 -17.28 17.16
CA GLU A 100 -4.40 -16.55 18.34
C GLU A 100 -5.93 -16.40 18.37
N TYR A 101 -6.55 -16.11 17.23
CA TYR A 101 -7.98 -15.85 17.09
C TYR A 101 -8.70 -16.96 16.34
N GLN A 102 -9.84 -17.39 16.89
CA GLN A 102 -10.76 -18.32 16.24
C GLN A 102 -12.20 -17.81 16.35
N PHE A 103 -12.92 -17.82 15.23
CA PHE A 103 -14.32 -17.41 15.13
C PHE A 103 -15.22 -18.56 14.71
N THR A 104 -16.44 -18.58 15.22
CA THR A 104 -17.41 -19.65 14.97
C THR A 104 -18.82 -19.09 14.81
N ILE A 105 -19.59 -19.70 13.91
CA ILE A 105 -21.04 -19.56 13.82
C ILE A 105 -21.63 -20.96 13.89
N ASN A 106 -22.71 -21.11 14.65
CA ASN A 106 -23.54 -22.31 14.68
C ASN A 106 -25.01 -21.88 14.85
N VAL A 107 -25.71 -21.77 13.72
CA VAL A 107 -27.07 -21.22 13.65
C VAL A 107 -27.96 -22.17 12.85
N LYS A 108 -29.08 -22.55 13.45
CA LYS A 108 -30.16 -23.33 12.81
C LYS A 108 -31.45 -22.55 12.86
N ASN A 109 -32.14 -22.44 11.73
CA ASN A 109 -33.44 -21.79 11.70
C ASN A 109 -34.56 -22.78 12.08
N ASN A 110 -35.16 -22.59 13.24
CA ASN A 110 -36.31 -23.38 13.70
C ASN A 110 -37.66 -22.65 13.48
N GLN A 111 -37.62 -21.43 12.93
CA GLN A 111 -38.80 -20.59 12.69
C GLN A 111 -39.33 -20.79 11.27
N VAL A 112 -40.61 -20.44 11.06
CA VAL A 112 -41.25 -20.49 9.73
C VAL A 112 -40.69 -19.42 8.79
N ASN A 113 -40.32 -18.26 9.33
CA ASN A 113 -39.79 -17.14 8.57
C ASN A 113 -38.31 -17.35 8.21
N LEU A 114 -37.85 -16.64 7.18
CA LEU A 114 -36.43 -16.58 6.82
C LEU A 114 -35.60 -15.98 7.96
N LEU A 115 -34.49 -16.63 8.29
CA LEU A 115 -33.51 -16.18 9.26
C LEU A 115 -32.28 -15.62 8.54
N ASN A 116 -31.94 -14.36 8.79
CA ASN A 116 -30.68 -13.77 8.32
C ASN A 116 -29.56 -14.17 9.26
N VAL A 117 -28.53 -14.85 8.73
CA VAL A 117 -27.28 -15.12 9.46
C VAL A 117 -26.29 -14.02 9.12
N THR A 118 -25.76 -13.35 10.14
CA THR A 118 -24.97 -12.13 10.02
C THR A 118 -23.72 -12.19 10.88
N THR A 119 -22.85 -11.18 10.77
CA THR A 119 -21.69 -11.06 11.67
C THR A 119 -22.06 -10.89 13.14
N SER A 120 -23.30 -10.50 13.47
CA SER A 120 -23.76 -10.44 14.86
C SER A 120 -23.97 -11.82 15.50
N ASP A 121 -24.07 -12.88 14.69
CA ASP A 121 -24.18 -14.26 15.18
C ASP A 121 -22.80 -14.89 15.49
N MET A 122 -21.72 -14.16 15.20
CA MET A 122 -20.34 -14.62 15.37
C MET A 122 -19.98 -14.73 16.85
N LYS A 123 -19.35 -15.85 17.22
CA LYS A 123 -18.64 -16.02 18.49
C LYS A 123 -17.14 -16.08 18.22
N GLY A 124 -16.33 -15.56 19.12
CA GLY A 124 -14.88 -15.53 18.96
C GLY A 124 -14.15 -15.92 20.23
N LYS A 125 -12.95 -16.48 20.06
CA LYS A 125 -12.00 -16.80 21.11
C LYS A 125 -10.64 -16.22 20.78
N ARG A 126 -9.94 -15.73 21.79
CA ARG A 126 -8.53 -15.32 21.75
C ARG A 126 -7.75 -16.17 22.74
N ASN A 127 -6.79 -16.96 22.28
CA ASN A 127 -6.00 -17.88 23.13
C ASN A 127 -6.89 -18.77 24.01
N ALA A 128 -7.94 -19.35 23.42
CA ALA A 128 -8.99 -20.16 24.07
C ALA A 128 -9.91 -19.42 25.07
N ILE A 129 -9.72 -18.13 25.31
CA ILE A 129 -10.60 -17.29 26.14
C ILE A 129 -11.69 -16.70 25.24
N GLU A 130 -12.95 -16.75 25.66
CA GLU A 130 -14.05 -16.15 24.89
C GLU A 130 -13.93 -14.62 24.84
N LEU A 131 -14.14 -14.06 23.64
CA LEU A 131 -14.20 -12.62 23.45
C LEU A 131 -15.48 -12.06 24.05
N SER A 132 -15.38 -10.89 24.69
CA SER A 132 -16.54 -10.20 25.21
C SER A 132 -17.46 -9.73 24.08
N PRO A 133 -18.77 -9.53 24.34
CA PRO A 133 -19.68 -8.93 23.36
C PRO A 133 -19.24 -7.53 22.88
N ILE A 134 -18.49 -6.80 23.70
CA ILE A 134 -17.96 -5.47 23.35
C ILE A 134 -16.84 -5.62 22.31
N GLU A 135 -15.93 -6.57 22.51
CA GLU A 135 -14.86 -6.86 21.56
C GLU A 135 -15.41 -7.37 20.23
N LEU A 136 -16.38 -8.28 20.25
CA LEU A 136 -17.02 -8.77 19.01
C LEU A 136 -17.69 -7.64 18.22
N LYS A 137 -18.39 -6.73 18.91
CA LYS A 137 -18.99 -5.55 18.26
C LYS A 137 -17.97 -4.55 17.73
N ARG A 138 -16.77 -4.50 18.32
CA ARG A 138 -15.67 -3.68 17.79
C ARG A 138 -15.07 -4.31 16.54
N ILE A 139 -14.81 -5.62 16.55
CA ILE A 139 -14.21 -6.36 15.43
C ILE A 139 -15.17 -6.43 14.24
N PHE A 140 -16.46 -6.64 14.51
CA PHE A 140 -17.52 -6.68 13.50
C PHE A 140 -18.56 -5.56 13.76
N PRO A 141 -18.21 -4.29 13.49
CA PRO A 141 -19.11 -3.19 13.73
C PRO A 141 -20.30 -3.22 12.78
N LEU A 142 -21.38 -2.56 13.21
CA LEU A 142 -22.51 -2.29 12.33
C LEU A 142 -22.11 -1.22 11.31
N HIS A 143 -22.62 -1.34 10.08
CA HIS A 143 -22.37 -0.36 9.05
C HIS A 143 -22.78 1.06 9.51
N PRO A 144 -21.93 2.10 9.33
CA PRO A 144 -22.16 3.43 9.89
C PRO A 144 -23.51 4.08 9.51
N ILE A 145 -23.97 3.85 8.28
CA ILE A 145 -25.23 4.42 7.76
C ILE A 145 -26.43 3.51 8.05
N SER A 146 -26.47 2.29 7.50
CA SER A 146 -27.62 1.39 7.65
C SER A 146 -27.81 0.81 9.06
N LYS A 147 -26.79 0.87 9.92
CA LYS A 147 -26.77 0.23 11.24
C LYS A 147 -27.04 -1.28 11.19
N MET A 148 -26.72 -1.91 10.06
CA MET A 148 -26.89 -3.34 9.85
C MET A 148 -25.55 -4.08 9.94
N PRO A 149 -25.52 -5.32 10.47
CA PRO A 149 -24.36 -6.18 10.35
C PRO A 149 -24.23 -6.72 8.92
N VAL A 150 -23.06 -7.28 8.60
CA VAL A 150 -22.83 -7.90 7.29
C VAL A 150 -23.65 -9.18 7.19
N LEU A 151 -24.46 -9.29 6.13
CA LEU A 151 -25.27 -10.47 5.85
C LEU A 151 -24.41 -11.57 5.22
N ILE A 152 -24.31 -12.71 5.91
CA ILE A 152 -23.57 -13.87 5.43
C ILE A 152 -24.46 -14.72 4.53
N THR A 153 -25.62 -15.17 5.04
CA THR A 153 -26.59 -15.97 4.26
C THR A 153 -28.00 -15.85 4.85
N ARG A 154 -28.99 -16.46 4.19
CA ARG A 154 -30.37 -16.57 4.68
C ARG A 154 -30.77 -18.04 4.75
N LEU A 155 -31.31 -18.45 5.89
CA LEU A 155 -31.74 -19.82 6.16
C LEU A 155 -33.27 -19.91 6.18
N ARG A 156 -33.83 -20.89 5.48
CA ARG A 156 -35.24 -21.30 5.59
C ARG A 156 -35.44 -22.21 6.80
N GLN A 157 -36.69 -22.49 7.14
CA GLN A 157 -37.03 -23.40 8.23
C GLN A 157 -36.33 -24.76 8.06
N GLY A 158 -35.60 -25.18 9.09
CA GLY A 158 -34.84 -26.44 9.11
C GLY A 158 -33.39 -26.34 8.61
N GLU A 159 -33.03 -25.27 7.91
CA GLU A 159 -31.66 -25.06 7.39
C GLU A 159 -30.70 -24.60 8.52
N GLU A 160 -29.42 -24.91 8.35
CA GLU A 160 -28.36 -24.69 9.34
C GLU A 160 -27.05 -24.28 8.65
N LEU A 161 -26.31 -23.39 9.32
CA LEU A 161 -24.94 -23.06 9.00
C LEU A 161 -24.07 -23.20 10.26
N SER A 162 -22.99 -23.97 10.14
CA SER A 162 -21.96 -24.13 11.15
C SER A 162 -20.57 -24.07 10.51
N PHE A 163 -19.72 -23.17 10.98
CA PHE A 163 -18.32 -23.07 10.53
C PHE A 163 -17.40 -22.59 11.66
N THR A 164 -16.12 -22.89 11.49
CA THR A 164 -15.00 -22.32 12.26
C THR A 164 -14.06 -21.62 11.30
N ALA A 165 -13.55 -20.45 11.67
CA ALA A 165 -12.57 -19.71 10.88
C ALA A 165 -11.42 -19.20 11.77
N THR A 166 -10.19 -19.27 11.27
CA THR A 166 -9.00 -18.68 11.90
C THR A 166 -8.54 -17.44 11.16
N ILE A 167 -7.95 -16.50 11.89
CA ILE A 167 -7.39 -15.27 11.31
C ILE A 167 -6.04 -15.57 10.69
N VAL A 168 -5.77 -14.93 9.56
CA VAL A 168 -4.45 -14.86 8.94
C VAL A 168 -4.04 -13.40 8.75
N LYS A 169 -2.73 -13.13 8.81
CA LYS A 169 -2.14 -11.85 8.44
C LYS A 169 -1.60 -11.95 7.02
N SER A 170 -2.16 -11.18 6.10
CA SER A 170 -1.76 -11.21 4.69
C SER A 170 -1.89 -9.83 4.04
N THR A 171 -1.56 -9.73 2.76
CA THR A 171 -1.56 -8.48 1.99
C THR A 171 -2.48 -8.59 0.78
N ALA A 172 -2.90 -7.45 0.23
CA ALA A 172 -3.72 -7.42 -0.99
C ALA A 172 -2.99 -7.91 -2.25
N LYS A 173 -1.65 -8.05 -2.22
CA LYS A 173 -0.89 -8.79 -3.25
C LYS A 173 -1.30 -10.26 -3.31
N VAL A 174 -1.67 -10.87 -2.18
CA VAL A 174 -2.10 -12.27 -2.11
C VAL A 174 -3.57 -12.39 -2.50
N HIS A 175 -4.44 -11.57 -1.91
CA HIS A 175 -5.87 -11.57 -2.23
C HIS A 175 -6.52 -10.22 -1.88
N ALA A 176 -7.45 -9.74 -2.71
CA ALA A 176 -8.05 -8.41 -2.56
C ALA A 176 -8.82 -8.21 -1.25
N SER A 177 -9.27 -9.29 -0.59
CA SER A 177 -9.91 -9.24 0.73
C SER A 177 -9.02 -8.63 1.84
N PHE A 178 -7.71 -8.57 1.62
CA PHE A 178 -6.75 -7.98 2.55
C PHE A 178 -6.45 -6.50 2.26
N SER A 179 -7.19 -5.86 1.35
CA SER A 179 -7.01 -4.43 1.13
C SER A 179 -7.56 -3.63 2.33
N PRO A 180 -6.76 -2.72 2.92
CA PRO A 180 -7.21 -1.93 4.07
C PRO A 180 -8.17 -0.79 3.70
N VAL A 181 -8.34 -0.52 2.41
CA VAL A 181 -8.97 0.70 1.89
C VAL A 181 -9.97 0.40 0.79
N SER A 182 -11.04 1.19 0.73
CA SER A 182 -11.96 1.26 -0.41
C SER A 182 -11.56 2.36 -1.41
N LEU A 183 -10.86 3.39 -0.93
CA LEU A 183 -10.31 4.48 -1.73
C LEU A 183 -8.87 4.78 -1.32
N CYS A 184 -7.98 4.86 -2.30
CA CYS A 184 -6.64 5.41 -2.12
C CYS A 184 -6.19 6.01 -3.46
N SER A 185 -6.40 7.32 -3.62
CA SER A 185 -6.14 8.05 -4.86
C SER A 185 -5.55 9.42 -4.58
N PHE A 186 -4.99 10.02 -5.63
CA PHE A 186 -4.59 11.42 -5.58
C PHE A 186 -4.89 12.10 -6.92
N TYR A 187 -5.04 13.42 -6.86
CA TYR A 187 -5.29 14.29 -8.01
C TYR A 187 -4.34 15.47 -8.00
N TYR A 188 -3.97 15.97 -9.17
CA TYR A 188 -3.18 17.20 -9.27
C TYR A 188 -4.07 18.40 -8.95
N ILE A 189 -3.59 19.30 -8.08
CA ILE A 189 -4.33 20.52 -7.75
C ILE A 189 -4.24 21.46 -8.96
N GLN A 190 -5.39 21.81 -9.52
CA GLN A 190 -5.50 22.72 -10.65
C GLN A 190 -5.01 24.12 -10.25
N ASN A 191 -4.38 24.81 -11.20
CA ASN A 191 -3.95 26.19 -11.03
C ASN A 191 -5.04 27.12 -11.55
N ASP A 192 -5.76 27.75 -10.62
CA ASP A 192 -6.89 28.64 -10.95
C ASP A 192 -6.50 29.80 -11.88
N VAL A 193 -5.27 30.31 -11.77
CA VAL A 193 -4.77 31.41 -12.62
C VAL A 193 -4.65 30.95 -14.08
N LEU A 194 -4.16 29.73 -14.31
CA LEU A 194 -4.07 29.15 -15.65
C LEU A 194 -5.44 28.80 -16.24
N ASN A 195 -6.46 28.68 -15.38
CA ASN A 195 -7.81 28.24 -15.75
C ASN A 195 -8.83 29.37 -15.91
N GLN A 196 -8.45 30.64 -15.72
CA GLN A 196 -9.37 31.78 -15.77
C GLN A 196 -10.17 31.85 -17.09
N ASP A 197 -9.50 31.60 -18.23
CA ASP A 197 -10.10 31.72 -19.57
C ASP A 197 -10.32 30.37 -20.28
N VAL A 198 -10.05 29.25 -19.60
CA VAL A 198 -10.14 27.92 -20.20
C VAL A 198 -11.55 27.36 -20.06
N LYS A 199 -12.28 27.30 -21.18
CA LYS A 199 -13.65 26.75 -21.23
C LYS A 199 -13.69 25.23 -21.38
N ASP A 200 -12.65 24.64 -21.99
CA ASP A 200 -12.57 23.20 -22.19
C ASP A 200 -12.17 22.48 -20.91
N ILE A 201 -12.98 21.51 -20.48
CA ILE A 201 -12.80 20.82 -19.20
C ILE A 201 -11.50 20.01 -19.21
N LEU A 202 -11.16 19.34 -20.31
CA LEU A 202 -9.96 18.50 -20.40
C LEU A 202 -8.67 19.33 -20.36
N GLN A 203 -8.69 20.52 -20.96
CA GLN A 203 -7.61 21.50 -20.86
C GLN A 203 -7.41 21.97 -19.42
N ARG A 204 -8.50 22.21 -18.68
CA ARG A 204 -8.41 22.62 -17.26
C ARG A 204 -7.74 21.58 -16.38
N GLU A 205 -8.03 20.29 -16.61
CA GLU A 205 -7.40 19.17 -15.88
C GLU A 205 -5.88 19.06 -16.14
N ARG A 206 -5.38 19.62 -17.25
CA ARG A 206 -3.94 19.64 -17.59
C ARG A 206 -3.20 20.85 -17.01
N ASN A 207 -3.94 21.83 -16.51
CA ASN A 207 -3.44 23.06 -15.91
C ASN A 207 -3.39 22.92 -14.39
N TYR A 208 -2.36 22.24 -13.90
CA TYR A 208 -2.07 22.07 -12.49
C TYR A 208 -0.77 22.78 -12.09
N HIS A 209 -0.53 22.91 -10.78
CA HIS A 209 0.72 23.47 -10.26
C HIS A 209 1.92 22.61 -10.66
N LYS A 210 2.91 23.21 -11.32
CA LYS A 210 4.09 22.55 -11.87
C LYS A 210 5.38 23.25 -11.45
N ASN A 211 6.47 22.50 -11.37
CA ASN A 211 7.83 23.04 -11.23
C ASN A 211 8.41 23.44 -12.60
N GLU A 212 9.67 23.89 -12.61
CA GLU A 212 10.41 24.27 -13.83
C GLU A 212 10.60 23.12 -14.84
N TYR A 213 10.50 21.86 -14.38
CA TYR A 213 10.60 20.65 -15.21
C TYR A 213 9.24 20.15 -15.70
N GLY A 214 8.14 20.81 -15.31
CA GLY A 214 6.77 20.41 -15.68
C GLY A 214 6.15 19.34 -14.77
N ASP A 215 6.84 18.93 -13.71
CA ASP A 215 6.32 17.94 -12.75
C ASP A 215 5.31 18.57 -11.79
N PRO A 216 4.28 17.84 -11.35
CA PRO A 216 3.27 18.36 -10.42
C PRO A 216 3.89 18.68 -9.05
N THR A 217 3.56 19.85 -8.50
CA THR A 217 4.05 20.30 -7.18
C THR A 217 2.98 20.32 -6.09
N ALA A 218 1.71 20.21 -6.43
CA ALA A 218 0.62 20.20 -5.46
C ALA A 218 -0.39 19.10 -5.79
N LEU A 219 -0.60 18.17 -4.84
CA LEU A 219 -1.46 17.01 -5.01
C LEU A 219 -2.47 16.92 -3.87
N LEU A 220 -3.72 16.57 -4.18
CA LEU A 220 -4.74 16.22 -3.20
C LEU A 220 -4.79 14.70 -3.07
N PHE A 221 -4.45 14.17 -1.90
CA PHE A 221 -4.48 12.74 -1.59
C PHE A 221 -5.76 12.41 -0.80
N SER A 222 -6.38 11.27 -1.10
CA SER A 222 -7.62 10.81 -0.48
C SER A 222 -7.55 9.33 -0.11
N ILE A 223 -7.88 9.01 1.14
CA ILE A 223 -7.88 7.65 1.70
C ILE A 223 -9.23 7.38 2.35
N GLU A 224 -9.82 6.21 2.11
CA GLU A 224 -11.03 5.72 2.78
C GLU A 224 -10.75 4.32 3.31
N THR A 225 -10.84 4.15 4.64
CA THR A 225 -10.45 2.92 5.33
C THR A 225 -11.66 2.03 5.61
N GLU A 226 -11.57 0.77 5.21
CA GLU A 226 -12.65 -0.23 5.44
C GLU A 226 -12.42 -1.06 6.71
N ILE A 227 -11.22 -0.96 7.29
CA ILE A 227 -10.83 -1.70 8.50
C ILE A 227 -10.45 -0.74 9.63
N GLY A 228 -10.23 -1.28 10.83
CA GLY A 228 -9.91 -0.51 12.04
C GLY A 228 -8.57 0.23 12.03
N LEU A 229 -7.86 0.31 10.89
CA LEU A 229 -6.57 0.96 10.74
C LEU A 229 -6.74 2.42 10.31
N THR A 230 -6.02 3.34 10.97
CA THR A 230 -6.16 4.77 10.67
C THR A 230 -5.39 5.16 9.39
N PRO A 231 -5.84 6.20 8.66
CA PRO A 231 -5.07 6.78 7.55
C PRO A 231 -3.65 7.20 7.95
N LYS A 232 -3.49 7.69 9.20
CA LYS A 232 -2.18 8.07 9.76
C LYS A 232 -1.23 6.88 9.82
N TYR A 233 -1.72 5.74 10.32
CA TYR A 233 -0.97 4.50 10.33
C TYR A 233 -0.69 3.97 8.91
N LEU A 234 -1.68 3.96 8.01
CA LEU A 234 -1.50 3.39 6.67
C LEU A 234 -0.39 4.08 5.87
N VAL A 235 -0.32 5.41 5.90
CA VAL A 235 0.74 6.18 5.22
C VAL A 235 2.09 5.95 5.90
N ALA A 236 2.14 5.95 7.23
CA ALA A 236 3.38 5.67 7.98
C ALA A 236 3.90 4.27 7.66
N LYS A 237 3.04 3.26 7.70
CA LYS A 237 3.36 1.87 7.39
C LYS A 237 3.82 1.71 5.95
N ALA A 238 3.21 2.43 5.01
CA ALA A 238 3.62 2.39 3.62
C ALA A 238 5.05 2.92 3.42
N LEU A 239 5.41 4.02 4.08
CA LEU A 239 6.76 4.54 4.07
C LEU A 239 7.76 3.58 4.73
N GLU A 240 7.40 2.94 5.84
CA GLU A 240 8.22 1.90 6.48
C GLU A 240 8.48 0.71 5.55
N ILE A 241 7.47 0.25 4.80
CA ILE A 241 7.62 -0.83 3.82
C ILE A 241 8.57 -0.41 2.70
N LEU A 242 8.42 0.79 2.11
CA LEU A 242 9.33 1.29 1.08
C LEU A 242 10.78 1.40 1.56
N ARG A 243 10.98 1.83 2.81
CA ARG A 243 12.30 1.86 3.44
C ARG A 243 12.87 0.46 3.63
N THR A 244 12.06 -0.47 4.14
CA THR A 244 12.46 -1.87 4.34
C THR A 244 12.89 -2.54 3.03
N LYS A 245 12.21 -2.24 1.92
CA LYS A 245 12.61 -2.68 0.57
C LYS A 245 13.99 -2.14 0.20
N THR A 246 14.19 -0.83 0.36
CA THR A 246 15.48 -0.17 0.09
C THR A 246 16.62 -0.76 0.92
N GLU A 247 16.40 -0.97 2.22
CA GLU A 247 17.35 -1.56 3.15
C GLU A 247 17.64 -3.04 2.83
N THR A 248 16.64 -3.77 2.34
CA THR A 248 16.83 -5.15 1.88
C THR A 248 17.72 -5.20 0.65
N VAL A 249 17.49 -4.34 -0.35
CA VAL A 249 18.36 -4.28 -1.54
C VAL A 249 19.79 -3.89 -1.17
N ASP A 250 19.99 -2.91 -0.27
CA ASP A 250 21.32 -2.50 0.21
C ASP A 250 22.07 -3.64 0.91
N ARG A 251 21.37 -4.42 1.75
CA ARG A 251 21.95 -5.58 2.43
C ARG A 251 22.29 -6.71 1.44
N GLU A 252 21.39 -7.02 0.51
CA GLU A 252 21.57 -8.12 -0.45
C GLU A 252 22.70 -7.82 -1.46
N LEU A 253 22.98 -6.55 -1.77
CA LEU A 253 24.10 -6.15 -2.64
C LEU A 253 25.49 -6.54 -2.08
N GLU A 254 25.59 -6.71 -0.76
CA GLU A 254 26.80 -7.15 -0.06
C GLU A 254 26.96 -8.68 -0.01
N ILE A 255 25.88 -9.42 -0.22
CA ILE A 255 25.87 -10.88 -0.10
C ILE A 255 26.32 -11.49 -1.43
N ASN A 256 27.46 -12.18 -1.41
CA ASN A 256 27.93 -12.91 -2.58
C ASN A 256 27.03 -14.12 -2.86
N GLY A 257 26.48 -14.19 -4.08
CA GLY A 257 25.65 -15.33 -4.53
C GLY A 257 24.21 -15.30 -4.02
N THR A 258 23.69 -14.14 -3.61
CA THR A 258 22.25 -14.01 -3.31
C THR A 258 21.40 -14.27 -4.55
N GLU A 259 20.26 -14.94 -4.37
CA GLU A 259 19.27 -15.11 -5.42
C GLU A 259 18.44 -13.84 -5.66
N LYS A 260 18.43 -12.90 -4.71
CA LYS A 260 17.57 -11.71 -4.76
C LYS A 260 18.15 -10.56 -5.57
N VAL A 261 19.47 -10.42 -5.57
CA VAL A 261 20.16 -9.31 -6.22
C VAL A 261 21.31 -9.84 -7.08
N LEU A 262 21.22 -9.63 -8.39
CA LEU A 262 22.31 -9.92 -9.31
C LEU A 262 22.87 -8.60 -9.84
N PHE A 263 24.19 -8.44 -9.74
CA PHE A 263 24.90 -7.24 -10.16
C PHE A 263 25.88 -7.59 -11.27
N GLU A 264 25.64 -7.10 -12.48
CA GLU A 264 26.40 -7.46 -13.67
C GLU A 264 26.73 -6.28 -14.57
N LYS A 265 27.83 -6.40 -15.32
CA LYS A 265 28.22 -5.40 -16.31
C LYS A 265 27.32 -5.56 -17.53
N ASN A 266 26.81 -4.45 -18.04
CA ASN A 266 26.03 -4.49 -19.28
C ASN A 266 26.95 -4.85 -20.47
N PRO A 267 26.58 -5.83 -21.31
CA PRO A 267 27.43 -6.27 -22.43
C PRO A 267 27.40 -5.31 -23.62
N ASP A 268 26.32 -4.55 -23.78
CA ASP A 268 26.04 -3.77 -24.99
C ASP A 268 26.38 -2.28 -24.83
N ILE A 269 26.36 -1.77 -23.59
CA ILE A 269 26.54 -0.35 -23.27
C ILE A 269 27.80 -0.18 -22.42
N ALA A 270 28.75 0.61 -22.94
CA ALA A 270 29.98 0.95 -22.22
C ALA A 270 29.67 1.67 -20.88
N ASP A 271 30.55 1.47 -19.90
CA ASP A 271 30.47 2.11 -18.57
C ASP A 271 29.11 1.99 -17.90
N THR A 272 28.46 0.84 -18.07
CA THR A 272 27.10 0.60 -17.59
C THR A 272 27.02 -0.71 -16.83
N TYR A 273 26.33 -0.67 -15.70
CA TYR A 273 26.02 -1.85 -14.88
C TYR A 273 24.52 -1.96 -14.65
N ASP A 274 24.06 -3.20 -14.62
CA ASP A 274 22.69 -3.60 -14.37
C ASP A 274 22.60 -4.26 -12.99
N LEU A 275 21.61 -3.81 -12.21
CA LEU A 275 21.23 -4.34 -10.92
C LEU A 275 19.87 -5.00 -11.07
N HIS A 276 19.86 -6.34 -11.12
CA HIS A 276 18.64 -7.13 -11.16
C HIS A 276 18.15 -7.38 -9.75
N ILE A 277 16.88 -7.10 -9.50
CA ILE A 277 16.25 -7.24 -8.18
C ILE A 277 15.03 -8.14 -8.34
N GLN A 278 15.05 -9.27 -7.63
CA GLN A 278 13.92 -10.21 -7.56
C GLN A 278 12.95 -9.79 -6.46
N PHE A 279 11.71 -10.22 -6.63
CA PHE A 279 10.57 -9.93 -5.76
C PHE A 279 10.24 -8.44 -5.61
N GLU A 280 10.58 -7.65 -6.63
CA GLU A 280 10.27 -6.22 -6.70
C GLU A 280 9.55 -5.87 -8.00
N ASP A 281 8.85 -4.73 -7.97
CA ASP A 281 7.99 -4.28 -9.06
C ASP A 281 8.23 -2.79 -9.39
N ASP A 282 7.43 -2.25 -10.32
CA ASP A 282 7.50 -0.86 -10.77
C ASP A 282 7.45 0.17 -9.63
N THR A 283 6.85 -0.16 -8.48
CA THR A 283 6.76 0.73 -7.32
C THR A 283 8.16 1.11 -6.84
N PHE A 284 9.01 0.11 -6.62
CA PHE A 284 10.38 0.34 -6.17
C PHE A 284 11.26 0.87 -7.31
N GLY A 285 11.14 0.30 -8.51
CA GLY A 285 11.92 0.72 -9.68
C GLY A 285 11.73 2.20 -10.01
N ASN A 286 10.48 2.66 -10.08
CA ASN A 286 10.17 4.05 -10.39
C ASN A 286 10.57 5.01 -9.26
N LEU A 287 10.38 4.60 -8.00
CA LEU A 287 10.83 5.37 -6.84
C LEU A 287 12.35 5.58 -6.86
N PHE A 288 13.11 4.50 -7.04
CA PHE A 288 14.56 4.57 -7.10
C PHE A 288 15.03 5.44 -8.27
N GLN A 289 14.54 5.15 -9.49
CA GLN A 289 14.92 5.89 -10.69
C GLN A 289 14.62 7.38 -10.54
N SER A 290 13.41 7.76 -10.11
CA SER A 290 13.00 9.17 -10.05
C SER A 290 13.88 9.99 -9.10
N LEU A 291 14.11 9.48 -7.88
CA LEU A 291 14.91 10.18 -6.87
C LEU A 291 16.38 10.30 -7.28
N VAL A 292 16.96 9.24 -7.82
CA VAL A 292 18.36 9.23 -8.28
C VAL A 292 18.52 10.12 -9.52
N TYR A 293 17.56 10.08 -10.44
CA TYR A 293 17.54 10.93 -11.62
C TYR A 293 17.50 12.42 -11.25
N ASN A 294 16.62 12.79 -10.32
CA ASN A 294 16.51 14.18 -9.87
C ASN A 294 17.79 14.68 -9.19
N GLU A 295 18.41 13.85 -8.35
CA GLU A 295 19.60 14.25 -7.60
C GLU A 295 20.86 14.32 -8.46
N TYR A 296 21.12 13.32 -9.31
CA TYR A 296 22.40 13.23 -10.03
C TYR A 296 22.33 13.71 -11.47
N ILE A 297 21.21 13.51 -12.17
CA ILE A 297 21.07 13.93 -13.57
C ILE A 297 20.48 15.33 -13.66
N ARG A 298 19.29 15.58 -13.10
CA ARG A 298 18.65 16.91 -13.20
C ARG A 298 19.43 18.00 -12.47
N ALA A 299 19.85 17.73 -11.22
CA ALA A 299 20.64 18.69 -10.45
C ALA A 299 22.13 18.69 -10.82
N ASN A 300 22.56 17.86 -11.79
CA ASN A 300 23.93 17.76 -12.29
C ASN A 300 24.98 17.58 -11.17
N LYS A 301 24.64 16.80 -10.14
CA LYS A 301 25.55 16.47 -9.04
C LYS A 301 26.44 15.31 -9.43
N LYS A 302 27.71 15.38 -9.04
CA LYS A 302 28.64 14.26 -9.17
C LYS A 302 28.47 13.28 -7.99
N ILE A 303 28.96 12.06 -8.17
CA ILE A 303 28.87 10.96 -7.20
C ILE A 303 30.27 10.41 -6.87
N LEU A 304 30.39 9.80 -5.68
CA LEU A 304 31.64 9.27 -5.12
C LEU A 304 32.74 10.35 -5.03
N ASP A 305 32.51 11.34 -4.16
CA ASP A 305 33.46 12.45 -3.92
C ASP A 305 33.84 13.20 -5.20
N ASP A 306 32.82 13.58 -5.98
CA ASP A 306 32.93 14.28 -7.26
C ASP A 306 33.75 13.56 -8.35
N LYS A 307 33.95 12.25 -8.19
CA LYS A 307 34.73 11.45 -9.14
C LYS A 307 33.98 11.13 -10.42
N PHE A 308 32.67 10.93 -10.37
CA PHE A 308 31.88 10.50 -11.53
C PHE A 308 30.63 11.35 -11.74
N THR A 309 30.25 11.51 -13.01
CA THR A 309 28.96 12.08 -13.42
C THR A 309 28.04 10.96 -13.88
N MET A 310 26.79 10.94 -13.42
CA MET A 310 25.80 9.96 -13.86
C MET A 310 25.18 10.43 -15.18
N SER A 311 25.39 9.69 -16.27
CA SER A 311 24.82 10.05 -17.57
C SER A 311 23.49 9.35 -17.87
N TYR A 312 23.20 8.26 -17.17
CA TYR A 312 21.96 7.52 -17.33
C TYR A 312 21.60 6.79 -16.03
N ILE A 313 20.32 6.84 -15.69
CA ILE A 313 19.67 5.98 -14.71
C ILE A 313 18.29 5.62 -15.24
N GLY A 314 17.99 4.33 -15.25
CA GLY A 314 16.71 3.82 -15.74
C GLY A 314 16.33 2.52 -15.05
N TYR A 315 15.05 2.16 -15.09
CA TYR A 315 14.60 0.83 -14.71
C TYR A 315 13.66 0.26 -15.78
N TYR A 316 13.56 -1.06 -15.84
CA TYR A 316 12.52 -1.77 -16.58
C TYR A 316 12.17 -3.10 -15.92
N ALA A 317 10.93 -3.54 -16.09
CA ALA A 317 10.49 -4.89 -15.75
C ALA A 317 10.62 -5.77 -17.00
N PRO A 318 11.48 -6.81 -17.01
CA PRO A 318 11.69 -7.65 -18.19
C PRO A 318 10.41 -8.38 -18.65
N HIS A 319 9.55 -8.75 -17.70
CA HIS A 319 8.29 -9.41 -17.98
C HIS A 319 7.21 -9.01 -16.96
N PRO A 320 5.97 -8.66 -17.37
CA PRO A 320 4.94 -8.16 -16.43
C PRO A 320 4.48 -9.15 -15.35
N LEU A 321 4.64 -10.45 -15.59
CA LEU A 321 4.24 -11.53 -14.66
C LEU A 321 5.39 -12.07 -13.81
N ASP A 322 6.63 -11.63 -14.07
CA ASP A 322 7.79 -12.02 -13.29
C ASP A 322 8.10 -10.87 -12.33
N PRO A 323 8.07 -11.05 -11.00
CA PRO A 323 8.35 -10.00 -10.04
C PRO A 323 9.86 -9.69 -10.02
N LYS A 324 10.37 -9.16 -11.13
CA LYS A 324 11.77 -8.85 -11.36
C LYS A 324 11.86 -7.49 -12.03
N ILE A 325 12.76 -6.66 -11.53
CA ILE A 325 13.12 -5.39 -12.16
C ILE A 325 14.63 -5.35 -12.41
N VAL A 326 15.03 -4.53 -13.37
CA VAL A 326 16.44 -4.25 -13.66
C VAL A 326 16.65 -2.75 -13.62
N ILE A 327 17.57 -2.31 -12.75
CA ILE A 327 18.01 -0.92 -12.68
C ILE A 327 19.33 -0.80 -13.41
N ARG A 328 19.41 0.13 -14.36
CA ARG A 328 20.57 0.35 -15.21
C ARG A 328 21.18 1.71 -14.92
N MET A 329 22.48 1.74 -14.64
CA MET A 329 23.23 2.96 -14.32
C MET A 329 24.47 3.08 -15.22
N THR A 330 24.67 4.27 -15.78
CA THR A 330 25.89 4.63 -16.52
C THR A 330 26.62 5.76 -15.81
N LEU A 331 27.90 5.53 -15.50
CA LEU A 331 28.79 6.52 -14.87
C LEU A 331 29.89 6.92 -15.85
N LYS A 332 30.19 8.22 -15.92
CA LYS A 332 31.27 8.77 -16.74
C LYS A 332 32.25 9.55 -15.86
N ASN A 333 33.49 9.61 -16.29
CA ASN A 333 34.55 10.41 -15.67
C ASN A 333 35.13 11.37 -16.73
N ASP A 334 35.53 12.57 -16.30
CA ASP A 334 36.10 13.61 -17.18
C ASP A 334 37.43 13.17 -17.83
N GLU A 335 38.16 12.25 -17.18
CA GLU A 335 39.42 11.66 -17.67
C GLU A 335 39.20 10.39 -18.52
N ALA A 336 37.95 10.06 -18.88
CA ALA A 336 37.57 8.85 -19.62
C ALA A 336 38.00 7.53 -18.96
N ILE A 337 38.18 7.52 -17.63
CA ILE A 337 38.44 6.32 -16.84
C ILE A 337 37.12 5.64 -16.49
N SER A 338 36.94 4.39 -16.94
CA SER A 338 35.80 3.56 -16.59
C SER A 338 35.77 3.26 -15.09
N ALA A 339 34.61 3.43 -14.45
CA ALA A 339 34.41 3.01 -13.07
C ALA A 339 34.54 1.49 -12.94
N THR A 340 35.21 1.05 -11.88
CA THR A 340 35.34 -0.36 -11.51
C THR A 340 34.01 -0.93 -10.98
N GLN A 341 33.89 -2.26 -10.98
CA GLN A 341 32.75 -2.95 -10.37
C GLN A 341 32.49 -2.51 -8.91
N THR A 342 33.55 -2.32 -8.12
CA THR A 342 33.45 -1.87 -6.73
C THR A 342 32.92 -0.44 -6.63
N GLU A 343 33.32 0.45 -7.55
CA GLU A 343 32.83 1.82 -7.60
C GLU A 343 31.36 1.87 -8.00
N PHE A 344 30.92 1.10 -9.00
CA PHE A 344 29.49 1.01 -9.30
C PHE A 344 28.68 0.49 -8.13
N LYS A 345 29.15 -0.57 -7.44
CA LYS A 345 28.49 -1.04 -6.21
C LYS A 345 28.38 0.10 -5.19
N SER A 346 29.46 0.84 -4.95
CA SER A 346 29.45 1.99 -4.04
C SER A 346 28.49 3.10 -4.48
N ALA A 347 28.38 3.36 -5.78
CA ALA A 347 27.44 4.31 -6.35
C ALA A 347 25.98 3.88 -6.12
N PHE A 348 25.64 2.62 -6.37
CA PHE A 348 24.32 2.06 -6.06
C PHE A 348 23.99 2.18 -4.57
N LYS A 349 24.93 1.87 -3.67
CA LYS A 349 24.72 2.06 -2.22
C LYS A 349 24.49 3.51 -1.84
N THR A 350 25.22 4.43 -2.44
CA THR A 350 25.03 5.87 -2.22
C THR A 350 23.62 6.30 -2.66
N CYS A 351 23.15 5.80 -3.80
CA CYS A 351 21.78 6.02 -4.28
C CYS A 351 20.72 5.40 -3.36
N LEU A 352 20.93 4.18 -2.86
CA LEU A 352 20.02 3.53 -1.90
C LEU A 352 19.92 4.32 -0.59
N ARG A 353 21.05 4.86 -0.09
CA ARG A 353 21.05 5.74 1.09
C ARG A 353 20.29 7.04 0.85
N LEU A 354 20.45 7.65 -0.33
CA LEU A 354 19.67 8.83 -0.73
C LEU A 354 18.16 8.53 -0.67
N VAL A 355 17.72 7.42 -1.29
CA VAL A 355 16.31 7.01 -1.29
C VAL A 355 15.82 6.78 0.15
N ASN A 356 16.55 6.01 0.96
CA ASN A 356 16.14 5.72 2.33
C ASN A 356 16.09 6.99 3.21
N HIS A 357 17.07 7.89 3.07
CA HIS A 357 17.07 9.18 3.78
C HIS A 357 15.87 10.03 3.38
N THR A 358 15.59 10.12 2.08
CA THR A 358 14.44 10.88 1.56
C THR A 358 13.12 10.34 2.10
N LEU A 359 12.94 9.01 2.08
CA LEU A 359 11.74 8.37 2.65
C LEU A 359 11.63 8.60 4.16
N LYS A 360 12.76 8.61 4.89
CA LYS A 360 12.79 8.92 6.32
C LYS A 360 12.37 10.36 6.60
N ASP A 361 12.86 11.33 5.81
CA ASP A 361 12.46 12.73 5.96
C ASP A 361 10.95 12.93 5.71
N VAL A 362 10.40 12.21 4.73
CA VAL A 362 8.96 12.20 4.43
C VAL A 362 8.18 11.57 5.59
N TYR A 363 8.67 10.46 6.15
CA TYR A 363 8.07 9.82 7.34
C TYR A 363 8.07 10.78 8.53
N ASP A 364 9.22 11.40 8.83
CA ASP A 364 9.34 12.34 9.94
C ASP A 364 8.41 13.55 9.76
N ALA A 365 8.22 14.03 8.51
CA ALA A 365 7.25 15.07 8.19
C ALA A 365 5.79 14.59 8.36
N TRP A 366 5.48 13.36 7.98
CA TRP A 366 4.15 12.77 8.14
C TRP A 366 3.76 12.55 9.60
N ILE A 367 4.68 12.08 10.44
CA ILE A 367 4.39 11.87 11.86
C ILE A 367 4.08 13.19 12.56
N ARG A 368 4.79 14.27 12.19
CA ARG A 368 4.56 15.63 12.68
C ARG A 368 3.29 16.29 12.12
N PHE A 369 2.68 15.71 11.08
CA PHE A 369 1.43 16.19 10.52
C PHE A 369 0.26 15.72 11.39
N ASP A 370 -0.53 16.69 11.87
CA ASP A 370 -1.64 16.49 12.81
C ASP A 370 -2.94 16.03 12.16
#